data_AF-A0A2R5GCX1-F1
#
_entry.id   AF-A0A2R5GCX1-F1
#
_cell.length_a   1.000
_cell.length_b   1.000
_cell.length_c   1.000
_cell.angle_alpha   90.00
_cell.angle_beta   90.00
_cell.angle_gamma   90.00
#
_symmetry.space_group_name_H-M   'P 1'
#
loop_
_entity.id
_entity.type
_entity.pdbx_description
1 polymer ?
#
loop_
_entity_poly.entity_id
_entity_poly.type
_entity_poly.pdbx_seq_one_letter_code
_entity_poly.pdbx_strand_id
1 'polypeptide(L)'
;MCRQCARETLPERGRVCLDSGAYLLNWAGCASCGAKDAPRAADRAVEEEEIDDDHDDDHFAANVDGALAGETPSDGPSGSEPAPSGEPKGFEEITTYRHVCAKCDHFVCEHYHKFVSTNTTQEFIMSCVLCGRGSEEKMLFEEPKGGESAKDARDVEAASVQDSRPAPAQVTAGLAARISAVQLHENESDSGHDDWED
;
A
#
# COMPACT_ATOMS: atom_id res chain seq x y z
N MET A 1 -5.82 -13.54 -15.63
CA MET A 1 -6.36 -13.81 -14.28
C MET A 1 -7.38 -14.94 -14.37
N CYS A 2 -7.37 -15.89 -13.44
CA CYS A 2 -8.23 -17.06 -13.39
C CYS A 2 -9.51 -16.79 -12.57
N ARG A 3 -10.66 -16.79 -13.25
CA ARG A 3 -11.98 -16.56 -12.61
C ARG A 3 -12.52 -17.75 -11.84
N GLN A 4 -11.98 -18.94 -12.09
CA GLN A 4 -12.45 -20.19 -11.45
C GLN A 4 -11.81 -20.44 -10.08
N CYS A 5 -10.76 -19.70 -9.74
CA CYS A 5 -10.09 -19.83 -8.44
C CYS A 5 -10.76 -18.98 -7.34
N ALA A 6 -11.59 -18.01 -7.72
CA ALA A 6 -12.33 -17.14 -6.82
C ALA A 6 -13.83 -17.52 -6.82
N ARG A 7 -14.53 -17.27 -5.71
CA ARG A 7 -15.98 -17.50 -5.60
C ARG A 7 -16.76 -16.40 -6.33
N GLU A 8 -16.28 -15.18 -6.20
CA GLU A 8 -16.80 -13.98 -6.85
C GLU A 8 -15.64 -13.19 -7.44
N THR A 9 -15.84 -12.59 -8.61
CA THR A 9 -14.83 -11.76 -9.26
C THR A 9 -14.94 -10.32 -8.77
N LEU A 10 -13.85 -9.77 -8.23
CA LEU A 10 -13.80 -8.37 -7.77
C LEU A 10 -14.91 -8.04 -6.74
N PRO A 11 -15.00 -8.78 -5.61
CA PRO A 11 -16.00 -8.47 -4.58
C PRO A 11 -15.83 -7.04 -4.07
N GLU A 12 -16.94 -6.35 -3.81
CA GLU A 12 -16.93 -4.99 -3.26
C GLU A 12 -16.49 -5.00 -1.79
N ARG A 13 -15.54 -4.13 -1.44
CA ARG A 13 -14.93 -4.05 -0.09
C ARG A 13 -15.10 -2.68 0.56
N GLY A 14 -15.78 -1.74 -0.12
CA GLY A 14 -16.01 -0.41 0.41
C GLY A 14 -14.69 0.30 0.70
N ARG A 15 -14.46 0.68 1.97
CA ARG A 15 -13.24 1.38 2.39
C ARG A 15 -12.02 0.46 2.60
N VAL A 16 -12.19 -0.86 2.60
CA VAL A 16 -11.07 -1.76 2.91
C VAL A 16 -10.13 -1.87 1.70
N CYS A 17 -8.96 -1.25 1.82
CA CYS A 17 -7.87 -1.29 0.85
C CYS A 17 -6.66 -1.95 1.50
N LEU A 18 -6.33 -3.18 1.09
CA LEU A 18 -5.17 -3.90 1.61
C LEU A 18 -4.02 -3.79 0.61
N ASP A 19 -2.84 -3.44 1.10
CA ASP A 19 -1.58 -3.44 0.34
C ASP A 19 -0.94 -4.84 0.26
N SER A 20 -1.42 -5.77 1.08
CA SER A 20 -0.84 -7.09 1.29
C SER A 20 -1.87 -8.13 1.74
N GLY A 21 -1.50 -9.41 1.63
CA GLY A 21 -2.35 -10.54 2.02
C GLY A 21 -3.36 -10.94 0.93
N ALA A 22 -4.36 -11.75 1.31
CA ALA A 22 -5.37 -12.28 0.39
C ALA A 22 -6.74 -12.37 1.05
N TYR A 23 -7.82 -12.12 0.30
CA TYR A 23 -9.18 -12.31 0.82
C TYR A 23 -9.61 -13.78 0.76
N LEU A 24 -9.17 -14.55 1.77
CA LEU A 24 -9.35 -16.00 1.82
C LEU A 24 -10.82 -16.45 1.80
N LEU A 25 -11.75 -15.62 2.26
CA LEU A 25 -13.19 -15.95 2.18
C LEU A 25 -13.68 -16.03 0.72
N ASN A 26 -13.05 -15.31 -0.20
CA ASN A 26 -13.34 -15.37 -1.63
C ASN A 26 -12.53 -16.46 -2.36
N TRP A 27 -11.58 -17.11 -1.70
CA TRP A 27 -10.83 -18.23 -2.29
C TRP A 27 -11.74 -19.47 -2.43
N ALA A 28 -11.93 -19.93 -3.67
CA ALA A 28 -12.67 -21.17 -3.96
C ALA A 28 -11.76 -22.41 -3.92
N GLY A 29 -10.46 -22.21 -4.17
CA GLY A 29 -9.48 -23.27 -4.41
C GLY A 29 -8.88 -23.14 -5.80
N CYS A 30 -7.69 -23.70 -6.03
CA CYS A 30 -7.04 -23.60 -7.33
C CYS A 30 -7.78 -24.44 -8.38
N ALA A 31 -8.18 -23.83 -9.48
CA ALA A 31 -8.85 -24.50 -10.59
C ALA A 31 -7.95 -25.51 -11.33
N SER A 32 -6.62 -25.29 -11.32
CA SER A 32 -5.68 -26.18 -12.01
C SER A 32 -5.33 -27.44 -11.25
N CYS A 33 -5.20 -27.38 -9.92
CA CYS A 33 -4.75 -28.53 -9.10
C CYS A 33 -5.70 -28.91 -7.96
N GLY A 34 -6.77 -28.16 -7.72
CA GLY A 34 -7.73 -28.41 -6.64
C GLY A 34 -7.26 -28.01 -5.24
N ALA A 35 -6.04 -27.47 -5.09
CA ALA A 35 -5.51 -27.06 -3.79
C ALA A 35 -6.40 -26.03 -3.09
N LYS A 36 -6.63 -26.24 -1.79
CA LYS A 36 -7.40 -25.33 -0.92
C LYS A 36 -6.51 -24.44 -0.05
N ASP A 37 -5.20 -24.69 -0.04
CA ASP A 37 -4.22 -23.87 0.67
C ASP A 37 -4.30 -22.41 0.19
N ALA A 38 -3.97 -21.49 1.09
CA ALA A 38 -3.98 -20.06 0.79
C ALA A 38 -3.04 -19.76 -0.39
N PRO A 39 -3.46 -18.91 -1.35
CA PRO A 39 -2.58 -18.48 -2.42
C PRO A 39 -1.43 -17.66 -1.84
N ARG A 40 -0.25 -17.83 -2.43
CA ARG A 40 0.97 -17.12 -2.06
C ARG A 40 1.04 -15.80 -2.85
N ALA A 41 1.62 -14.77 -2.25
CA ALA A 41 2.02 -13.56 -2.97
C ALA A 41 3.38 -13.78 -3.66
N ALA A 42 3.49 -13.38 -4.92
CA ALA A 42 4.71 -13.48 -5.72
C ALA A 42 4.96 -12.17 -6.49
N ASP A 43 6.22 -11.90 -6.80
CA ASP A 43 6.65 -10.78 -7.66
C ASP A 43 6.12 -9.43 -7.19
N ARG A 44 6.30 -9.14 -5.90
CA ARG A 44 5.92 -7.84 -5.34
C ARG A 44 6.84 -6.77 -5.90
N ALA A 45 6.24 -5.75 -6.50
CA ALA A 45 6.88 -4.53 -6.95
C ALA A 45 6.23 -3.34 -6.24
N VAL A 46 7.05 -2.33 -5.96
CA VAL A 46 6.63 -1.05 -5.37
C VAL A 46 7.23 0.05 -6.23
N GLU A 47 6.39 0.97 -6.67
CA GLU A 47 6.74 2.14 -7.48
C GLU A 47 6.31 3.37 -6.68
N GLU A 48 7.24 4.30 -6.46
CA GLU A 48 7.03 5.52 -5.69
C GLU A 48 7.35 6.73 -6.58
N GLU A 49 6.43 7.68 -6.68
CA GLU A 49 6.55 8.90 -7.49
C GLU A 49 6.21 10.13 -6.63
N GLU A 50 7.03 11.18 -6.74
CA GLU A 50 6.76 12.47 -6.09
C GLU A 50 5.76 13.28 -6.93
N ILE A 51 4.82 13.97 -6.26
CA ILE A 51 3.80 14.80 -6.91
C ILE A 51 4.14 16.27 -6.67
N ASP A 52 4.46 16.97 -7.75
CA ASP A 52 4.65 18.43 -7.77
C ASP A 52 3.38 19.11 -8.30
N ASP A 53 2.68 19.90 -7.47
CA ASP A 53 1.46 20.63 -7.89
C ASP A 53 1.74 21.81 -8.86
N ASP A 54 2.96 21.96 -9.38
CA ASP A 54 3.38 23.16 -10.11
C ASP A 54 3.19 23.05 -11.64
N HIS A 55 2.29 22.20 -12.12
CA HIS A 55 1.82 22.23 -13.52
C HIS A 55 0.66 23.23 -13.67
N ASP A 56 0.92 24.51 -13.39
CA ASP A 56 0.04 25.58 -13.86
C ASP A 56 0.14 25.65 -15.39
N ASP A 57 -0.97 25.29 -16.04
CA ASP A 57 -1.25 25.47 -17.46
C ASP A 57 -1.23 26.97 -17.85
N ASP A 58 -0.05 27.58 -17.98
CA ASP A 58 0.11 28.88 -18.63
C ASP A 58 1.20 28.89 -19.71
N HIS A 59 1.13 27.93 -20.63
CA HIS A 59 1.76 28.08 -21.96
C HIS A 59 0.74 28.24 -23.09
N PHE A 60 -0.29 29.08 -22.88
CA PHE A 60 -1.07 29.66 -23.97
C PHE A 60 -0.78 31.16 -24.15
N ALA A 61 0.49 31.52 -24.32
CA ALA A 61 0.82 32.74 -25.04
C ALA A 61 0.77 32.42 -26.55
N ALA A 62 -0.44 32.28 -27.10
CA ALA A 62 -0.63 32.34 -28.54
C ALA A 62 -0.33 33.78 -28.99
N ASN A 63 0.90 33.99 -29.44
CA ASN A 63 1.32 35.15 -30.21
C ASN A 63 0.47 35.29 -31.48
N VAL A 64 -0.41 36.28 -31.47
CA VAL A 64 -0.99 36.96 -32.64
C VAL A 64 -1.12 38.42 -32.16
N ASP A 65 -0.26 39.35 -32.56
CA ASP A 65 -0.13 39.89 -33.91
C ASP A 65 1.28 40.45 -34.16
N GLY A 66 1.74 40.32 -35.40
CA GLY A 66 2.99 40.92 -35.86
C GLY A 66 2.89 42.43 -36.04
N ALA A 67 3.87 43.16 -35.50
CA ALA A 67 4.20 44.50 -35.95
C ALA A 67 5.70 44.81 -35.79
N LEU A 68 6.21 45.44 -36.84
CA LEU A 68 7.56 45.82 -37.24
C LEU A 68 8.38 46.70 -36.25
N ALA A 69 9.72 46.62 -36.40
CA ALA A 69 10.80 47.51 -35.91
C ALA A 69 11.17 47.40 -34.41
N GLY A 70 12.43 47.37 -33.96
CA GLY A 70 13.72 47.60 -34.61
C GLY A 70 14.58 48.53 -33.75
N GLU A 71 15.12 48.07 -32.61
CA GLU A 71 16.22 48.74 -31.88
C GLU A 71 16.74 47.88 -30.71
N THR A 72 18.05 47.69 -30.66
CA THR A 72 18.78 47.17 -29.50
C THR A 72 19.07 48.30 -28.52
N PRO A 73 18.91 48.06 -27.20
CA PRO A 73 20.07 48.24 -26.34
C PRO A 73 20.26 47.11 -25.31
N SER A 74 21.54 46.90 -25.03
CA SER A 74 22.14 46.26 -23.86
C SER A 74 21.55 46.76 -22.54
N ASP A 75 21.25 45.84 -21.63
CA ASP A 75 21.76 45.79 -20.25
C ASP A 75 21.07 44.64 -19.49
N GLY A 76 21.83 43.87 -18.73
CA GLY A 76 21.35 42.71 -17.98
C GLY A 76 20.30 43.05 -16.91
N PRO A 77 19.68 42.02 -16.32
CA PRO A 77 20.36 41.43 -15.18
C PRO A 77 20.48 39.91 -15.27
N SER A 78 21.58 39.39 -14.73
CA SER A 78 21.67 38.01 -14.29
C SER A 78 20.66 37.82 -13.15
N GLY A 79 19.42 37.51 -13.50
CA GLY A 79 18.49 36.87 -12.59
C GLY A 79 19.02 35.47 -12.34
N SER A 80 19.61 35.26 -11.17
CA SER A 80 19.73 33.93 -10.62
C SER A 80 18.31 33.36 -10.59
N GLU A 81 18.00 32.46 -11.50
CA GLU A 81 16.81 31.63 -11.40
C GLU A 81 16.88 30.98 -10.02
N PRO A 82 15.96 31.30 -9.09
CA PRO A 82 15.87 30.50 -7.89
C PRO A 82 15.49 29.11 -8.38
N ALA A 83 16.35 28.13 -8.11
CA ALA A 83 15.96 26.73 -8.22
C ALA A 83 14.59 26.58 -7.53
N PRO A 84 13.60 25.91 -8.14
CA PRO A 84 12.34 25.67 -7.46
C PRO A 84 12.67 24.88 -6.20
N SER A 85 12.64 25.55 -5.05
CA SER A 85 12.75 24.96 -3.73
C SER A 85 11.38 24.42 -3.30
N GLY A 86 10.61 23.89 -4.24
CA GLY A 86 9.33 23.25 -3.97
C GLY A 86 9.61 21.92 -3.31
N GLU A 87 9.38 21.84 -2.01
CA GLU A 87 9.25 20.53 -1.37
C GLU A 87 8.05 19.81 -2.04
N PRO A 88 8.17 18.51 -2.35
CA PRO A 88 7.08 17.77 -2.99
C PRO A 88 5.83 17.87 -2.11
N LYS A 89 4.72 18.35 -2.70
CA LYS A 89 3.47 18.60 -1.99
C LYS A 89 2.65 17.31 -1.78
N GLY A 90 3.11 16.20 -2.36
CA GLY A 90 2.61 14.86 -2.11
C GLY A 90 3.49 13.76 -2.72
N PHE A 91 3.06 12.51 -2.55
CA PHE A 91 3.65 11.35 -3.20
C PHE A 91 2.58 10.30 -3.53
N GLU A 92 2.88 9.49 -4.54
CA GLU A 92 2.11 8.32 -4.96
C GLU A 92 2.94 7.06 -4.77
N GLU A 93 2.35 6.03 -4.19
CA GLU A 93 2.92 4.70 -4.05
C GLU A 93 1.98 3.66 -4.70
N ILE A 94 2.48 2.95 -5.71
CA ILE A 94 1.80 1.82 -6.34
C ILE A 94 2.49 0.53 -5.91
N THR A 95 1.74 -0.34 -5.25
CA THR A 95 2.14 -1.72 -4.96
C THR A 95 1.41 -2.68 -5.90
N THR A 96 2.17 -3.51 -6.62
CA THR A 96 1.63 -4.60 -7.44
C THR A 96 2.24 -5.94 -7.04
N TYR A 97 1.43 -7.01 -7.03
CA TYR A 97 1.94 -8.37 -6.86
C TYR A 97 0.96 -9.41 -7.42
N ARG A 98 1.44 -10.64 -7.60
CA ARG A 98 0.63 -11.76 -8.11
C ARG A 98 0.18 -12.68 -6.99
N HIS A 99 -1.09 -13.06 -7.03
CA HIS A 99 -1.57 -14.24 -6.32
C HIS A 99 -1.30 -15.49 -7.15
N VAL A 100 -0.51 -16.41 -6.59
CA VAL A 100 -0.20 -17.69 -7.21
C VAL A 100 -0.62 -18.83 -6.30
N CYS A 101 -1.06 -19.95 -6.89
CA CYS A 101 -1.35 -21.14 -6.11
C CYS A 101 -0.08 -21.66 -5.45
N ALA A 102 -0.10 -21.88 -4.13
CA ALA A 102 1.06 -22.36 -3.38
C ALA A 102 1.55 -23.77 -3.79
N LYS A 103 0.73 -24.56 -4.50
CA LYS A 103 1.08 -25.93 -4.91
C LYS A 103 1.58 -26.09 -6.34
N CYS A 104 1.08 -25.30 -7.28
CA CYS A 104 1.37 -25.47 -8.71
C CYS A 104 1.79 -24.17 -9.41
N ASP A 105 2.00 -23.10 -8.64
CA ASP A 105 2.30 -21.74 -9.11
C ASP A 105 1.32 -21.20 -10.17
N HIS A 106 0.11 -21.77 -10.24
CA HIS A 106 -0.95 -21.28 -11.12
C HIS A 106 -1.24 -19.81 -10.82
N PHE A 107 -1.13 -18.95 -11.84
CA PHE A 107 -1.43 -17.53 -11.75
C PHE A 107 -2.93 -17.29 -11.55
N VAL A 108 -3.30 -16.90 -10.33
CA VAL A 108 -4.69 -16.62 -9.94
C VAL A 108 -5.07 -15.22 -10.42
N CYS A 109 -4.40 -14.19 -9.95
CA CYS A 109 -4.67 -12.81 -10.35
C CYS A 109 -3.53 -11.88 -9.96
N GLU A 110 -3.63 -10.65 -10.43
CA GLU A 110 -2.77 -9.54 -10.00
C GLU A 110 -3.53 -8.72 -8.97
N HIS A 111 -2.80 -8.24 -7.98
CA HIS A 111 -3.25 -7.33 -6.96
C HIS A 111 -2.65 -5.97 -7.23
N TYR A 112 -3.50 -4.96 -7.36
CA TYR A 112 -3.12 -3.57 -7.51
C TYR A 112 -3.58 -2.81 -6.26
N HIS A 113 -2.65 -2.08 -5.65
CA HIS A 113 -2.92 -1.16 -4.56
C HIS A 113 -2.23 0.17 -4.86
N LYS A 114 -2.97 1.28 -4.81
CA LYS A 114 -2.45 2.63 -4.97
C LYS A 114 -2.71 3.39 -3.68
N PHE A 115 -1.71 4.10 -3.21
CA PHE A 115 -1.77 5.05 -2.12
C PHE A 115 -1.28 6.40 -2.62
N VAL A 116 -2.08 7.44 -2.43
CA VAL A 116 -1.71 8.82 -2.77
C VAL A 116 -1.82 9.64 -1.49
N SER A 117 -0.74 10.32 -1.11
CA SER A 117 -0.74 11.22 0.03
C SER A 117 -0.39 12.63 -0.44
N THR A 118 -1.31 13.56 -0.29
CA THR A 118 -1.07 14.99 -0.47
C THR A 118 -0.98 15.68 0.89
N ASN A 119 -0.81 16.99 0.90
CA ASN A 119 -0.90 17.83 2.10
C ASN A 119 -2.30 17.83 2.76
N THR A 120 -3.36 17.50 2.02
CA THR A 120 -4.76 17.67 2.44
C THR A 120 -5.52 16.35 2.50
N THR A 121 -5.14 15.39 1.67
CA THR A 121 -5.86 14.13 1.48
C THR A 121 -4.94 12.93 1.47
N GLN A 122 -5.49 11.79 1.86
CA GLN A 122 -4.93 10.47 1.64
C GLN A 122 -5.95 9.64 0.89
N GLU A 123 -5.59 9.15 -0.28
CA GLU A 123 -6.42 8.29 -1.11
C GLU A 123 -5.82 6.89 -1.17
N PHE A 124 -6.65 5.88 -0.94
CA PHE A 124 -6.30 4.47 -1.01
C PHE A 124 -7.22 3.79 -2.02
N ILE A 125 -6.65 3.05 -2.96
CA ILE A 125 -7.39 2.28 -3.96
C ILE A 125 -6.84 0.87 -4.01
N MET A 126 -7.71 -0.13 -4.03
CA MET A 126 -7.36 -1.53 -4.23
C MET A 126 -8.20 -2.13 -5.35
N SER A 127 -7.58 -2.88 -6.26
CA SER A 127 -8.26 -3.65 -7.31
C SER A 127 -7.58 -5.00 -7.50
N CYS A 128 -8.30 -6.07 -7.17
CA CYS A 128 -7.80 -7.44 -7.28
C CYS A 128 -8.98 -8.41 -7.46
N VAL A 129 -8.87 -9.34 -8.41
CA VAL A 129 -9.96 -10.31 -8.66
C VAL A 129 -10.25 -11.17 -7.43
N LEU A 130 -9.23 -11.51 -6.65
CA LEU A 130 -9.37 -12.27 -5.42
C LEU A 130 -9.73 -11.38 -4.23
N CYS A 131 -8.98 -10.29 -4.00
CA CYS A 131 -9.12 -9.46 -2.79
C CYS A 131 -10.34 -8.52 -2.82
N GLY A 132 -10.72 -8.06 -4.02
CA GLY A 132 -11.85 -7.18 -4.24
C GLY A 132 -11.47 -5.80 -4.77
N ARG A 133 -12.47 -4.93 -4.78
CA ARG A 133 -12.36 -3.49 -5.03
C ARG A 133 -12.58 -2.73 -3.74
N GLY A 134 -11.72 -1.79 -3.44
CA GLY A 134 -11.88 -0.88 -2.32
C GLY A 134 -11.35 0.50 -2.68
N SER A 135 -11.96 1.53 -2.09
CA SER A 135 -11.51 2.91 -2.19
C SER A 135 -11.80 3.66 -0.89
N GLU A 136 -10.82 4.38 -0.37
CA GLU A 136 -10.97 5.26 0.78
C GLU A 136 -10.25 6.58 0.55
N GLU A 137 -10.94 7.68 0.86
CA GLU A 137 -10.35 9.02 0.88
C GLU A 137 -10.48 9.58 2.30
N LYS A 138 -9.39 10.13 2.83
CA LYS A 138 -9.30 10.70 4.17
C LYS A 138 -8.72 12.10 4.10
N MET A 139 -9.44 13.08 4.65
CA MET A 139 -8.93 14.43 4.86
C MET A 139 -7.95 14.44 6.05
N LEU A 140 -6.80 15.07 5.89
CA LEU A 140 -5.77 15.21 6.93
C LEU A 140 -6.08 16.34 7.93
N PHE A 141 -6.95 17.28 7.57
CA PHE A 141 -7.39 18.36 8.45
C PHE A 141 -8.71 18.00 9.15
N GLU A 142 -8.67 17.74 10.45
CA GLU A 142 -9.86 17.78 11.29
C GLU A 142 -10.16 19.25 11.61
N GLU A 143 -11.29 19.78 11.14
CA GLU A 143 -11.78 21.07 11.61
C GLU A 143 -11.85 21.04 13.16
N PRO A 144 -11.30 22.05 13.86
CA PRO A 144 -11.45 22.11 15.31
C PRO A 144 -12.95 22.20 15.60
N LYS A 145 -13.52 21.14 16.18
CA LYS A 145 -14.93 21.12 16.60
C LYS A 145 -15.19 22.35 17.46
N GLY A 146 -15.94 23.30 16.90
CA GLY A 146 -16.24 24.58 17.51
C GLY A 146 -16.81 24.38 18.90
N GLY A 147 -16.24 25.07 19.88
CA GLY A 147 -16.65 25.02 21.27
C GLY A 147 -18.09 25.47 21.44
N GLU A 148 -18.97 24.55 21.84
CA GLU A 148 -20.28 24.91 22.36
C GLU A 148 -20.11 25.54 23.75
N SER A 149 -20.53 26.80 23.82
CA SER A 149 -20.50 27.62 25.03
C SER A 149 -21.57 27.16 26.03
N ALA A 150 -21.17 26.48 27.10
CA ALA A 150 -22.04 26.23 28.24
C ALA A 150 -21.84 27.34 29.30
N LYS A 151 -22.80 28.25 29.35
CA LYS A 151 -22.99 29.22 30.44
C LYS A 151 -23.68 28.51 31.60
N ASP A 152 -23.22 28.83 32.81
CA ASP A 152 -23.88 28.65 34.11
C ASP A 152 -24.24 27.23 34.59
N ALA A 153 -23.49 26.73 35.60
CA ALA A 153 -24.07 26.25 36.84
C ALA A 153 -22.99 26.12 37.94
N ARG A 154 -23.32 26.67 39.10
CA ARG A 154 -22.62 26.45 40.36
C ARG A 154 -22.89 25.03 40.87
N ASP A 155 -22.04 24.69 41.84
CA ASP A 155 -22.19 23.70 42.89
C ASP A 155 -21.45 22.37 42.72
N VAL A 156 -20.67 22.13 43.77
CA VAL A 156 -19.65 21.13 43.97
C VAL A 156 -20.32 19.95 44.65
N GLU A 157 -20.37 18.78 44.02
CA GLU A 157 -20.38 17.52 44.77
C GLU A 157 -19.55 16.45 44.04
N ALA A 158 -18.70 15.81 44.85
CA ALA A 158 -17.76 14.79 44.47
C ALA A 158 -18.48 13.46 44.22
N ALA A 159 -18.18 12.83 43.08
CA ALA A 159 -18.42 11.40 42.91
C ALA A 159 -17.32 10.79 42.04
N SER A 160 -16.53 9.92 42.68
CA SER A 160 -15.54 9.03 42.12
C SER A 160 -16.15 8.05 41.09
N VAL A 161 -15.63 8.00 39.87
CA VAL A 161 -15.76 6.82 38.98
C VAL A 161 -14.48 6.63 38.17
N GLN A 162 -14.14 5.37 37.98
CA GLN A 162 -12.85 4.81 37.63
C GLN A 162 -12.44 5.02 36.17
N ASP A 163 -11.13 5.20 36.00
CA ASP A 163 -10.38 5.17 34.76
C ASP A 163 -10.57 3.81 34.05
N SER A 164 -11.00 3.82 32.80
CA SER A 164 -11.03 2.64 31.93
C SER A 164 -10.72 3.08 30.50
N ARG A 165 -9.46 3.43 30.26
CA ARG A 165 -8.89 3.48 28.91
C ARG A 165 -8.64 2.05 28.40
N PRO A 166 -9.18 1.63 27.24
CA PRO A 166 -8.61 0.50 26.52
C PRO A 166 -7.30 0.94 25.85
N ALA A 167 -6.19 0.30 26.22
CA ALA A 167 -4.90 0.47 25.59
C ALA A 167 -4.92 0.01 24.11
N PRO A 168 -4.15 0.64 23.21
CA PRO A 168 -3.95 0.11 21.86
C PRO A 168 -3.14 -1.19 21.93
N ALA A 169 -3.69 -2.27 21.39
CA ALA A 169 -3.02 -3.56 21.29
C ALA A 169 -1.80 -3.44 20.37
N GLN A 170 -0.61 -3.41 20.98
CA GLN A 170 0.64 -3.62 20.28
C GLN A 170 0.78 -5.12 19.99
N VAL A 171 0.71 -5.51 18.71
CA VAL A 171 1.13 -6.85 18.28
C VAL A 171 2.64 -6.82 18.08
N THR A 172 3.37 -7.03 19.18
CA THR A 172 4.81 -7.25 19.13
C THR A 172 5.13 -8.66 18.66
N ALA A 173 6.12 -8.72 17.78
CA ALA A 173 6.78 -9.93 17.34
C ALA A 173 7.38 -10.70 18.51
N GLY A 174 7.37 -12.04 18.42
CA GLY A 174 8.30 -12.91 19.16
C GLY A 174 7.65 -14.08 19.87
N LEU A 175 7.61 -15.24 19.23
CA LEU A 175 7.73 -16.52 19.95
C LEU A 175 8.70 -17.43 19.20
N ALA A 176 9.97 -17.35 19.60
CA ALA A 176 10.96 -18.36 19.32
C ALA A 176 10.62 -19.61 20.15
N ALA A 177 10.02 -20.62 19.51
CA ALA A 177 9.86 -21.93 20.10
C ALA A 177 11.16 -22.72 19.96
N ARG A 178 11.82 -22.98 21.10
CA ARG A 178 12.85 -24.02 21.22
C ARG A 178 12.14 -25.37 21.23
N ILE A 179 12.28 -26.14 20.15
CA ILE A 179 12.01 -27.58 20.17
C ILE A 179 13.36 -28.28 20.04
N SER A 180 13.70 -29.02 21.09
CA SER A 180 14.88 -29.87 21.17
C SER A 180 14.88 -30.94 20.07
N ALA A 181 16.08 -31.23 19.60
CA ALA A 181 16.41 -32.22 18.59
C ALA A 181 15.72 -33.57 18.83
N VAL A 182 15.03 -34.06 17.80
CA VAL A 182 14.76 -35.48 17.59
C VAL A 182 15.83 -35.97 16.61
N GLN A 183 16.72 -36.82 17.11
CA GLN A 183 17.63 -37.64 16.30
C GLN A 183 16.82 -38.37 15.22
N LEU A 184 17.08 -38.07 13.95
CA LEU A 184 16.78 -39.00 12.87
C LEU A 184 17.94 -39.98 12.79
N HIS A 185 17.61 -41.23 13.10
CA HIS A 185 18.48 -42.38 12.94
C HIS A 185 18.48 -42.73 11.45
N GLU A 186 19.54 -42.36 10.74
CA GLU A 186 19.77 -42.79 9.36
C GLU A 186 20.04 -44.30 9.38
N ASN A 187 19.12 -45.05 8.80
CA ASN A 187 19.29 -46.47 8.52
C ASN A 187 19.57 -46.60 7.03
N GLU A 188 20.84 -46.50 6.66
CA GLU A 188 21.34 -46.91 5.35
C GLU A 188 22.29 -48.09 5.55
N SER A 189 21.68 -49.28 5.57
CA SER A 189 22.33 -50.50 5.15
C SER A 189 22.24 -50.56 3.62
N ASP A 190 23.36 -50.51 2.90
CA ASP A 190 23.71 -51.57 1.95
C ASP A 190 25.16 -51.43 1.45
N SER A 191 25.66 -52.54 0.98
CA SER A 191 27.02 -53.02 0.90
C SER A 191 27.67 -52.89 -0.49
N GLY A 192 29.01 -52.93 -0.52
CA GLY A 192 29.86 -53.08 -1.71
C GLY A 192 30.97 -52.02 -1.72
N HIS A 193 32.16 -52.25 -1.15
CA HIS A 193 33.22 -53.22 -1.52
C HIS A 193 33.57 -53.19 -3.02
N ASP A 194 34.81 -52.82 -3.31
CA ASP A 194 35.68 -53.08 -4.49
C ASP A 194 36.68 -51.91 -4.55
N ASP A 195 37.74 -51.86 -3.74
CA ASP A 195 38.98 -52.66 -3.85
C ASP A 195 39.70 -52.44 -5.19
N TRP A 196 40.59 -51.44 -5.26
CA TRP A 196 41.68 -51.39 -6.24
C TRP A 196 42.87 -50.65 -5.63
N GLU A 197 43.81 -51.42 -5.08
CA GLU A 197 45.22 -51.04 -4.94
C GLU A 197 45.88 -50.95 -6.33
N ASP A 198 46.65 -49.88 -6.59
CA ASP A 198 48.06 -49.91 -7.04
C ASP A 198 48.65 -48.47 -7.03
#